data_AF-A0A536X9F8-F1
#
_entry.id   AF-A0A536X9F8-F1
#
_cell.length_a   1.000
_cell.length_b   1.000
_cell.length_c   1.000
_cell.angle_alpha   90.00
_cell.angle_beta   90.00
_cell.angle_gamma   90.00
#
_symmetry.space_group_name_H-M   'P 1'
#
loop_
_entity.id
_entity.type
_entity.pdbx_description
1 polymer ?
#
loop_
_entity_poly.entity_id
_entity_poly.type
_entity_poly.pdbx_seq_one_letter_code
_entity_poly.pdbx_strand_id
1 'polypeptide(L)' 'MTAFDPRSIKALVCDVFGTVVDWRASIIREGELLASAKGLNVDWAAFADAWRAGYP' A
#
# COMPACT_ATOMS: atom_id res chain seq x y z
N MET A 1 14.66 35.42 -3.44
CA MET A 1 14.50 33.97 -3.58
C MET A 1 14.75 33.60 -5.04
N THR A 2 15.65 32.66 -5.31
CA THR A 2 15.81 32.08 -6.66
C THR A 2 14.64 31.15 -6.96
N ALA A 3 14.14 31.18 -8.19
CA ALA A 3 13.05 30.31 -8.63
C ALA A 3 13.52 28.85 -8.68
N PHE A 4 12.59 27.92 -8.44
CA PHE A 4 12.83 26.48 -8.59
C PHE A 4 13.16 26.13 -10.05
N ASP A 5 14.33 25.53 -10.30
CA ASP A 5 14.71 24.98 -11.61
C ASP A 5 14.63 23.45 -11.60
N PRO A 6 13.58 22.83 -12.17
CA PRO A 6 13.41 21.38 -12.16
C PRO A 6 14.53 20.63 -12.90
N ARG A 7 15.26 21.28 -13.82
CA ARG A 7 16.35 20.65 -14.58
C ARG A 7 17.60 20.40 -13.74
N SER A 8 17.68 21.01 -12.56
CA SER A 8 18.79 20.84 -11.63
C SER A 8 18.69 19.57 -10.78
N ILE A 9 17.51 18.94 -10.72
CA ILE A 9 17.27 17.73 -9.92
C ILE A 9 18.11 16.56 -10.46
N LYS A 10 18.79 15.86 -9.54
CA LYS A 10 19.63 14.68 -9.86
C LYS A 10 19.05 13.36 -9.37
N ALA A 11 18.13 13.41 -8.41
CA ALA A 11 17.45 12.23 -7.89
C ALA A 11 16.03 12.60 -7.48
N LEU A 12 15.11 11.67 -7.71
CA LEU A 12 13.76 11.69 -7.17
C LEU A 12 13.56 10.38 -6.42
N VAL A 13 13.21 10.47 -5.14
CA VAL A 13 12.95 9.30 -4.29
C VAL A 13 11.50 9.35 -3.90
N CYS A 14 10.81 8.22 -4.07
CA CYS A 14 9.41 8.08 -3.72
C CYS A 14 9.30 7.17 -2.51
N ASP A 15 8.48 7.60 -1.54
CA ASP A 15 7.84 6.65 -0.65
C ASP A 15 7.06 5.61 -1.47
N VAL A 16 6.91 4.39 -0.95
CA VAL A 16 6.39 3.25 -1.74
C VAL A 16 4.93 2.93 -1.37
N PHE A 17 4.64 2.65 -0.10
CA PHE A 17 3.32 2.18 0.30
C PHE A 17 2.29 3.32 0.34
N GLY A 18 1.29 3.26 -0.53
CA GLY A 18 0.25 4.29 -0.66
C GLY A 18 0.66 5.41 -1.62
N THR A 19 1.95 5.70 -1.73
CA THR A 19 2.48 6.68 -2.71
C THR A 19 2.67 6.06 -4.11
N VAL A 20 3.28 4.87 -4.20
CA VAL A 20 3.56 4.18 -5.49
C VAL A 20 2.65 2.96 -5.67
N VAL A 21 2.31 2.24 -4.60
CA VAL A 21 1.50 1.02 -4.68
C VAL A 21 0.25 1.10 -3.81
N ASP A 22 -0.86 0.59 -4.34
CA ASP A 22 -2.05 0.27 -3.56
C ASP A 22 -1.85 -1.07 -2.85
N TRP A 23 -1.25 -1.00 -1.67
CA TRP A 23 -1.02 -2.15 -0.81
C TRP A 23 -2.34 -2.69 -0.24
N ARG A 24 -3.32 -1.84 0.05
CA ARG A 24 -4.57 -2.22 0.72
C ARG A 24 -5.41 -3.12 -0.17
N ALA A 25 -5.65 -2.72 -1.42
CA ALA A 25 -6.38 -3.54 -2.38
C ALA A 25 -5.65 -4.85 -2.69
N SER A 26 -4.31 -4.82 -2.73
CA SER A 26 -3.49 -6.02 -2.95
C SER A 26 -3.67 -7.04 -1.82
N ILE A 27 -3.62 -6.61 -0.55
CA ILE A 27 -3.85 -7.50 0.60
C ILE A 27 -5.27 -8.07 0.59
N ILE A 28 -6.29 -7.24 0.30
CA ILE A 28 -7.68 -7.71 0.21
C ILE A 28 -7.82 -8.80 -0.85
N ARG A 29 -7.35 -8.53 -2.07
CA ARG A 29 -7.43 -9.47 -3.20
C ARG A 29 -6.74 -10.80 -2.90
N GLU A 30 -5.51 -10.75 -2.41
CA GLU A 30 -4.76 -11.98 -2.08
C GLU A 30 -5.38 -12.72 -0.90
N GLY A 31 -5.91 -11.99 0.07
CA GLY A 31 -6.68 -12.56 1.18
C GLY A 31 -7.93 -13.30 0.71
N GLU A 32 -8.73 -12.70 -0.17
CA GLU A 32 -9.92 -13.32 -0.75
C GLU A 32 -9.58 -14.61 -1.52
N LEU A 33 -8.49 -14.59 -2.32
CA LEU A 33 -7.99 -15.79 -3.01
C LEU A 33 -7.59 -16.89 -2.01
N LEU A 34 -6.88 -16.52 -0.94
CA LEU A 34 -6.52 -17.45 0.13
C LEU A 34 -7.75 -18.02 0.84
N ALA A 35 -8.74 -17.17 1.14
CA ALA A 35 -9.97 -17.58 1.78
C ALA A 35 -10.76 -18.56 0.92
N SER A 36 -10.85 -18.30 -0.39
CA SER A 36 -11.46 -19.23 -1.35
C SER A 36 -10.72 -20.57 -1.39
N ALA A 37 -9.38 -20.56 -1.38
CA ALA A 37 -8.57 -21.77 -1.44
C ALA A 37 -8.60 -22.62 -0.15
N LYS A 38 -8.91 -21.99 0.98
CA LYS A 38 -8.85 -22.61 2.32
C LYS A 38 -10.21 -22.72 3.02
N GLY A 39 -11.29 -22.24 2.42
CA GLY A 39 -12.62 -22.23 3.02
C GLY A 39 -12.72 -21.32 4.25
N LEU A 40 -11.97 -20.21 4.26
CA LEU A 40 -12.01 -19.24 5.36
C LEU A 40 -13.11 -18.20 5.15
N ASN A 41 -13.71 -17.72 6.23
CA ASN A 41 -14.61 -16.59 6.22
C ASN A 41 -13.97 -15.44 7.01
N VAL A 42 -13.35 -14.49 6.29
CA VAL A 42 -12.57 -13.39 6.86
C VAL A 42 -12.94 -12.10 6.15
N ASP A 43 -13.16 -11.04 6.92
CA ASP A 43 -13.22 -9.66 6.38
C ASP A 43 -11.80 -9.16 6.14
N TRP A 44 -11.33 -9.31 4.90
CA TRP A 44 -9.98 -8.91 4.53
C TRP A 44 -9.77 -7.41 4.48
N ALA A 45 -10.82 -6.62 4.31
CA ALA A 45 -10.73 -5.16 4.38
C ALA A 45 -10.45 -4.72 5.82
N ALA A 46 -11.25 -5.20 6.78
CA ALA A 46 -11.02 -4.95 8.20
C ALA A 46 -9.65 -5.49 8.67
N PHE A 47 -9.24 -6.66 8.18
CA PHE A 47 -7.92 -7.21 8.49
C PHE A 47 -6.78 -6.33 7.96
N ALA A 48 -6.84 -5.87 6.71
CA ALA A 48 -5.81 -5.01 6.12
C ALA A 48 -5.66 -3.69 6.90
N ASP A 49 -6.78 -3.10 7.29
CA ASP A 49 -6.82 -1.85 8.05
C ASP A 49 -6.23 -2.04 9.47
N ALA A 50 -6.62 -3.12 10.16
CA ALA A 50 -6.08 -3.46 11.47
C ALA A 50 -4.58 -3.78 11.43
N TRP A 51 -4.12 -4.47 10.38
CA TRP A 51 -2.70 -4.77 10.21
C TRP A 51 -1.89 -3.49 9.98
N ARG A 52 -2.37 -2.57 9.13
CA ARG A 52 -1.67 -1.28 8.92
C ARG A 52 -1.56 -0.46 10.20
N ALA A 53 -2.59 -0.48 11.05
CA ALA A 53 -2.60 0.22 12.33
C ALA A 53 -1.56 -0.32 13.33
N GLY A 54 -1.01 -1.52 13.11
CA GLY A 54 0.06 -2.10 13.93
C GLY A 54 1.45 -1.51 13.69
N TYR A 55 1.63 -0.66 12.67
CA TYR A 55 2.91 -0.03 12.34
C TYR A 55 2.81 1.50 12.41
N PRO A 56 3.32 2.12 13.50
CA PRO A 56 3.35 3.58 13.66
C PRO A 56 4.27 4.27 12.65
#